data_AF-A0A0K8JFC5-F1
#
_entry.id   AF-A0A0K8JFC5-F1
#
_cell.length_a   1.000
_cell.length_b   1.000
_cell.length_c   1.000
_cell.angle_alpha   90.00
_cell.angle_beta   90.00
_cell.angle_gamma   90.00
#
_symmetry.space_group_name_H-M   'P 1'
#
loop_
_entity.id
_entity.type
_entity.pdbx_description
1 polymer ?
#
loop_
_entity_poly.entity_id
_entity_poly.type
_entity_poly.pdbx_seq_one_letter_code
_entity_poly.pdbx_strand_id
1 'polypeptide(L)' 'MIISILGRFLLEIYCSLPENMLVLITSDHGNFEDLSTKKHTLNQVPTILFGKHCTEIAKKINSLVDVTPAVLAAVDKV' A
#
# COMPACT_ATOMS: atom_id res chain seq x y z
N MET A 1 14.42 -7.07 -13.84
CA MET A 1 13.06 -6.60 -14.17
C MET A 1 12.63 -5.56 -13.13
N ILE A 2 11.74 -4.62 -13.48
CA ILE A 2 11.28 -3.54 -12.57
C ILE A 2 10.72 -4.09 -11.25
N ILE A 3 10.01 -5.22 -11.28
CA ILE A 3 9.47 -5.89 -10.09
C ILE A 3 10.58 -6.27 -9.10
N SER A 4 11.72 -6.76 -9.57
CA SER A 4 12.86 -7.11 -8.71
C SER A 4 13.52 -5.88 -8.08
N ILE A 5 13.49 -4.74 -8.77
CA ILE A 5 14.01 -3.47 -8.24
C ILE A 5 13.05 -2.98 -7.15
N LEU A 6 11.75 -2.95 -7.43
CA LEU A 6 10.73 -2.56 -6.46
C LEU A 6 10.75 -3.48 -5.23
N GLY A 7 10.82 -4.80 -5.42
CA GLY A 7 10.87 -5.76 -4.31
C GLY A 7 12.08 -5.53 -3.39
N ARG A 8 13.27 -5.28 -3.95
CA ARG A 8 14.45 -4.94 -3.14
C ARG A 8 14.29 -3.61 -2.41
N PHE A 9 13.77 -2.59 -3.08
CA PHE A 9 13.52 -1.29 -2.46
C PHE A 9 12.53 -1.39 -1.28
N LEU A 10 11.43 -2.12 -1.45
CA LEU A 10 10.45 -2.35 -0.39
C LEU A 10 11.01 -3.18 0.77
N LEU A 11 11.88 -4.15 0.47
CA LEU A 11 12.57 -4.94 1.49
C LEU A 11 13.47 -4.06 2.36
N GLU A 12 14.25 -3.16 1.75
CA GLU A 12 15.12 -2.24 2.49
C GLU A 12 14.31 -1.27 3.38
N ILE A 13 13.16 -0.78 2.89
CA ILE A 13 12.22 0.02 3.70
C ILE A 13 11.74 -0.80 4.91
N TYR A 14 11.33 -2.05 4.69
CA TYR A 14 10.84 -2.92 5.75
C TYR A 14 11.92 -3.18 6.81
N CYS A 15 13.15 -3.50 6.39
CA CYS A 15 14.27 -3.77 7.29
C CYS A 15 14.70 -2.55 8.11
N SER A 16 14.51 -1.34 7.57
CA SER A 16 14.92 -0.08 8.21
C SER A 16 13.79 0.62 8.96
N LEU A 17 12.64 -0.05 9.14
CA LEU A 17 11.43 0.59 9.64
C LEU A 17 11.49 0.92 11.14
N PRO A 18 11.29 2.18 11.55
CA PRO A 18 11.14 2.52 12.97
C PRO A 18 9.89 1.89 13.60
N GLU A 19 9.94 1.55 14.88
CA GLU A 19 8.81 0.92 15.61
C GLU A 19 7.51 1.74 15.55
N ASN A 20 7.61 3.07 15.52
CA ASN A 20 6.46 3.98 15.49
C ASN A 20 6.02 4.40 14.08
N MET A 21 6.40 3.65 13.04
CA MET A 21 6.06 3.97 11.67
C MET A 21 5.04 2.98 11.10
N LEU A 22 4.06 3.49 10.36
CA LEU A 22 3.17 2.72 9.49
C LEU A 22 3.52 3.03 8.04
N VAL A 23 3.70 1.99 7.23
CA VAL A 23 3.85 2.11 5.78
C VAL A 23 2.59 1.55 5.12
N LEU A 24 2.05 2.33 4.17
CA LEU A 24 0.95 1.96 3.30
C LEU A 24 1.42 2.12 1.85
N ILE A 25 1.29 1.06 1.07
CA ILE A 25 1.61 1.02 -0.36
C ILE A 25 0.34 0.64 -1.11
N THR A 26 -0.02 1.40 -2.13
CA THR A 26 -1.18 1.11 -2.98
C THR A 26 -0.92 1.65 -4.39
N SER A 27 -1.85 1.42 -5.32
CA SER A 27 -1.86 1.98 -6.67
C SER A 27 -3.17 2.75 -6.89
N ASP A 28 -3.18 3.77 -7.73
CA ASP A 28 -4.39 4.55 -8.05
C ASP A 28 -5.27 3.89 -9.13
N HIS A 29 -4.72 2.90 -9.84
CA HIS A 29 -5.42 2.14 -10.88
C HIS A 29 -4.77 0.77 -11.13
N GLY A 30 -5.48 -0.12 -11.81
CA GLY A 30 -4.96 -1.42 -12.25
C GLY A 30 -4.17 -1.32 -13.56
N ASN A 31 -3.19 -2.19 -13.74
CA ASN A 31 -2.47 -2.41 -15.01
C ASN A 31 -1.68 -3.71 -14.95
N PHE A 32 -0.84 -3.87 -13.92
CA PHE A 32 0.00 -5.07 -13.74
C PHE A 32 -0.82 -6.36 -13.56
N GLU A 33 -2.08 -6.22 -13.17
CA GLU A 33 -3.04 -7.31 -12.97
C GLU A 33 -3.57 -7.86 -14.31
N ASP A 34 -3.54 -7.06 -15.37
CA ASP A 34 -3.96 -7.45 -16.72
C ASP A 34 -2.98 -6.90 -17.78
N LEU A 35 -1.95 -7.70 -18.07
CA LEU A 35 -0.92 -7.37 -19.06
C LEU A 35 -1.37 -7.54 -20.52
N SER A 36 -2.64 -7.91 -20.78
CA SER A 36 -3.18 -8.01 -22.15
C SER A 36 -3.46 -6.64 -22.77
N THR A 37 -3.55 -5.59 -21.95
CA THR A 37 -3.80 -4.21 -22.36
C THR A 37 -2.68 -3.28 -21.87
N LYS A 38 -2.49 -2.17 -22.58
CA LYS A 38 -1.58 -1.08 -22.18
C LYS A 38 -2.30 0.08 -21.49
N LYS A 39 -3.62 -0.01 -21.33
CA LYS A 39 -4.47 1.02 -20.73
C LYS A 39 -4.69 0.70 -19.25
N HIS A 40 -4.94 1.73 -18.45
CA HIS A 40 -5.41 1.56 -17.07
C HIS A 40 -6.71 0.74 -17.05
N THR A 41 -6.87 -0.06 -16.01
CA THR A 41 -8.07 -0.88 -15.77
C THR A 41 -8.71 -0.54 -14.43
N LEU A 42 -9.93 -1.00 -14.23
CA LEU A 42 -10.66 -0.94 -12.94
C LEU A 42 -10.41 -2.18 -12.07
N ASN A 43 -9.38 -2.98 -12.38
CA ASN A 43 -9.00 -4.12 -11.55
C ASN A 43 -8.65 -3.63 -10.15
N GLN A 44 -8.97 -4.45 -9.15
CA GLN A 44 -8.51 -4.18 -7.79
C GLN A 44 -6.98 -4.21 -7.75
N VAL A 45 -6.42 -3.27 -7.02
CA VAL A 45 -4.99 -3.07 -6.87
C VAL A 45 -4.51 -3.60 -5.53
N PRO A 46 -3.25 -4.07 -5.44
CA PRO A 46 -2.69 -4.46 -4.15
C PRO A 46 -2.60 -3.24 -3.23
N THR A 47 -3.10 -3.40 -2.00
CA THR A 47 -2.89 -2.45 -0.91
C THR A 47 -2.18 -3.19 0.23
N ILE A 48 -0.95 -2.79 0.51
CA ILE A 48 -0.03 -3.47 1.44
C ILE A 48 0.26 -2.53 2.59
N LEU A 49 0.03 -3.00 3.82
CA LEU A 49 0.35 -2.25 5.03
C LEU A 49 1.28 -3.06 5.93
N PHE A 50 2.29 -2.41 6.52
CA PHE A 50 3.15 -2.99 7.53
C PHE A 50 3.68 -1.92 8.50
N GLY A 51 4.08 -2.34 9.70
CA GLY A 51 4.47 -1.44 10.78
C GLY A 51 3.36 -1.23 11.81
N LYS A 52 3.44 -0.13 12.58
CA LYS A 52 2.57 0.14 13.73
C LYS A 52 1.09 0.20 13.32
N HIS A 53 0.23 -0.52 14.05
CA HIS A 53 -1.21 -0.59 13.84
C HIS A 53 -1.68 -1.06 12.45
N CYS A 54 -0.81 -1.64 11.62
CA CYS A 54 -1.14 -1.99 10.23
C CYS A 54 -2.39 -2.86 10.09
N THR A 55 -2.57 -3.88 10.95
CA THR A 55 -3.74 -4.77 10.92
C THR A 55 -5.05 -4.05 11.21
N GLU A 56 -5.05 -3.04 12.07
CA GLU A 56 -6.26 -2.27 12.39
C GLU A 56 -6.61 -1.32 11.24
N ILE A 57 -5.61 -0.62 10.71
CA ILE A 57 -5.81 0.34 9.61
C ILE A 57 -6.19 -0.37 8.32
N ALA A 58 -5.59 -1.54 8.02
CA ALA A 58 -5.91 -2.32 6.82
C ALA A 58 -7.40 -2.71 6.74
N LYS A 59 -8.04 -3.01 7.88
CA LYS A 59 -9.48 -3.33 7.94
C LYS A 59 -10.39 -2.19 7.53
N LYS A 60 -9.88 -0.95 7.50
CA LYS A 60 -10.63 0.26 7.15
C LYS A 60 -10.55 0.58 5.66
N ILE A 61 -9.72 -0.12 4.88
CA ILE A 61 -9.49 0.19 3.47
C ILE A 61 -10.09 -0.91 2.59
N ASN A 62 -11.16 -0.57 1.85
CA ASN A 62 -11.76 -1.45 0.84
C ASN A 62 -11.69 -0.84 -0.56
N SER A 63 -11.42 0.47 -0.64
CA SER A 63 -11.35 1.24 -1.87
C SER A 63 -10.40 2.45 -1.71
N LEU A 64 -10.09 3.12 -2.81
CA LEU A 64 -9.18 4.28 -2.80
C LEU A 64 -9.69 5.45 -1.96
N VAL A 65 -11.00 5.65 -1.88
CA VAL A 65 -11.57 6.74 -1.07
C VAL A 65 -11.37 6.51 0.43
N ASP A 66 -11.13 5.26 0.84
CA ASP A 66 -10.88 4.91 2.24
C ASP A 66 -9.44 5.22 2.69
N VAL A 67 -8.51 5.46 1.75
CA VAL A 67 -7.10 5.70 2.07
C VAL A 67 -6.91 6.95 2.92
N THR A 68 -7.52 8.07 2.52
CA THR A 68 -7.43 9.34 3.26
C THR A 68 -7.93 9.23 4.72
N PRO A 69 -9.17 8.76 4.98
CA PRO A 69 -9.63 8.61 6.36
C PRO A 69 -8.82 7.56 7.15
N ALA A 70 -8.29 6.52 6.50
CA ALA A 70 -7.42 5.54 7.15
C ALA A 70 -6.08 6.15 7.59
N VAL A 71 -5.49 7.02 6.76
CA VAL A 71 -4.25 7.75 7.10
C VAL A 71 -4.48 8.72 8.25
N LEU A 72 -5.58 9.49 8.23
CA LEU A 72 -5.92 10.40 9.34
C LEU A 72 -6.10 9.62 10.65
N ALA A 73 -6.84 8.51 10.61
CA ALA A 73 -7.03 7.65 11.78
C ALA A 73 -5.74 7.02 12.31
N ALA A 74 -4.70 6.87 11.48
CA ALA A 74 -3.40 6.37 11.92
C ALA A 74 -2.57 7.47 12.61
N VAL A 75 -2.69 8.72 12.15
CA VAL A 75 -2.01 9.89 12.73
C VAL A 75 -2.64 10.30 14.06
N ASP A 76 -3.97 10.28 14.16
CA ASP A 76 -4.70 10.66 15.39
C ASP A 76 -4.52 9.67 16.55
N LYS A 77 -3.95 8.49 16.29
CA LYS A 77 -3.63 7.46 17.30
C LYS A 77 -2.23 7.62 17.91
N VAL A 78 -1.53 8.72 17.59
CA VAL A 78 -0.25 9.11 18.19
C VAL A 78 -0.46 9.87 19.50
#